data_AF-A0A5R2N5Z0-F1
#
_entry.id   AF-A0A5R2N5Z0-F1
#
_cell.length_a   1.000
_cell.length_b   1.000
_cell.length_c   1.000
_cell.angle_alpha   90.00
_cell.angle_beta   90.00
_cell.angle_gamma   90.00
#
_symmetry.space_group_name_H-M   'P 1'
#
loop_
_entity.id
_entity.type
_entity.pdbx_description
1 polymer ?
#
loop_
_entity_poly.entity_id
_entity_poly.type
_entity_poly.pdbx_seq_one_letter_code
_entity_poly.pdbx_strand_id
1 'polypeptide(L)'
;EDGAVSADGKVVSRMASDPTAGQAAWGYGIAAAGLVIAILSPILGSIADQTGPRKPWIAFFATIKIVSLTLLWFAAPGSNLFLVVLLFSLASVAAEFSTVFNDSMMPRLVPKAEIGRISNMAWGLGYLGGMIALIFVVLFLAGNLETGKTLIGIDPLFGLDPKLGEDARFTGPMSAGWYFLFILPMFFFTPDAVKG
;
A
#
# COMPACT_ATOMS: atom_id res chain seq x y z
N GLU A 1 -6.84 -11.26 -14.42
CA GLU A 1 -6.05 -10.08 -13.98
C GLU A 1 -6.80 -8.74 -14.11
N ASP A 2 -7.97 -8.66 -14.74
CA ASP A 2 -8.70 -7.37 -14.93
C ASP A 2 -9.54 -6.86 -13.74
N GLY A 3 -9.66 -7.62 -12.65
CA GLY A 3 -10.59 -7.29 -11.56
C GLY A 3 -10.08 -6.24 -10.56
N ALA A 4 -8.78 -6.23 -10.26
CA ALA A 4 -8.20 -5.39 -9.22
C ALA A 4 -7.97 -3.93 -9.70
N VAL A 5 -7.48 -3.75 -10.93
CA VAL A 5 -7.31 -2.42 -11.56
C VAL A 5 -8.67 -1.72 -11.75
N SER A 6 -9.74 -2.49 -11.97
CA SER A 6 -11.10 -1.96 -12.09
C SER A 6 -11.71 -1.52 -10.75
N ALA A 7 -11.31 -2.14 -9.64
CA ALA A 7 -11.84 -1.82 -8.32
C ALA A 7 -11.29 -0.49 -7.78
N ASP A 8 -9.98 -0.26 -7.91
CA ASP A 8 -9.34 0.99 -7.46
C ASP A 8 -9.76 2.19 -8.30
N GLY A 9 -9.89 2.01 -9.62
CA GLY A 9 -10.44 3.03 -10.50
C GLY A 9 -11.86 3.46 -10.10
N LYS A 10 -12.74 2.50 -9.77
CA LYS A 10 -14.11 2.80 -9.36
C LYS A 10 -14.21 3.64 -8.08
N VAL A 11 -13.26 3.52 -7.16
CA VAL A 11 -13.20 4.33 -5.94
C VAL A 11 -12.90 5.80 -6.28
N VAL A 12 -11.93 6.04 -7.16
CA VAL A 12 -11.55 7.40 -7.59
C VAL A 12 -12.63 8.03 -8.46
N SER A 13 -13.27 7.25 -9.33
CA SER A 13 -14.40 7.73 -10.15
C SER A 13 -15.63 8.08 -9.34
N ARG A 14 -15.83 7.46 -8.15
CA ARG A 14 -16.93 7.79 -7.23
C ARG A 14 -16.68 9.10 -6.46
N MET A 15 -15.42 9.51 -6.29
CA MET A 15 -15.06 10.77 -5.63
C MET A 15 -15.03 11.98 -6.59
N ALA A 16 -14.89 11.74 -7.90
CA ALA A 16 -14.88 12.78 -8.92
C ALA A 16 -16.29 13.06 -9.45
N SER A 17 -16.62 14.34 -9.65
CA SER A 17 -17.86 14.78 -10.31
C SER A 17 -17.95 14.33 -11.78
N ASP A 18 -16.80 14.02 -12.40
CA ASP A 18 -16.68 13.37 -13.70
C ASP A 18 -15.83 12.08 -13.56
N PRO A 19 -16.43 10.88 -13.73
CA PRO A 19 -15.75 9.60 -13.66
C PRO A 19 -14.52 9.49 -14.58
N THR A 20 -14.55 10.14 -15.75
CA THR A 20 -13.47 10.07 -16.74
C THR A 20 -12.25 10.88 -16.32
N ALA A 21 -12.47 12.07 -15.76
CA ALA A 21 -11.41 12.89 -15.18
C ALA A 21 -10.77 12.20 -13.96
N GLY A 22 -11.58 11.52 -13.13
CA GLY A 22 -11.11 10.68 -12.03
C GLY A 22 -10.16 9.57 -12.48
N GLN A 23 -10.53 8.83 -13.52
CA GLN A 23 -9.67 7.77 -14.10
C GLN A 23 -8.40 8.32 -14.72
N ALA A 24 -8.48 9.44 -15.44
CA ALA A 24 -7.30 10.05 -16.05
C ALA A 24 -6.30 10.50 -14.97
N ALA A 25 -6.76 11.20 -13.94
CA ALA A 25 -5.91 11.65 -12.83
C ALA A 25 -5.24 10.47 -12.10
N TRP A 26 -5.98 9.39 -11.87
CA TRP A 26 -5.46 8.16 -11.30
C TRP A 26 -4.35 7.56 -12.17
N GLY A 27 -4.60 7.40 -13.47
CA GLY A 27 -3.62 6.88 -14.42
C GLY A 27 -2.34 7.72 -14.47
N TYR A 28 -2.47 9.05 -14.52
CA TYR A 28 -1.32 9.95 -14.45
C TYR A 28 -0.56 9.85 -13.13
N GLY A 29 -1.25 9.69 -12.00
CA GLY A 29 -0.64 9.52 -10.69
C GLY A 29 0.20 8.26 -10.57
N ILE A 30 -0.33 7.13 -11.06
CA ILE A 30 0.41 5.86 -11.11
C ILE A 30 1.61 5.97 -12.07
N ALA A 31 1.42 6.57 -13.25
CA ALA A 31 2.51 6.76 -14.21
C ALA A 31 3.63 7.64 -13.64
N ALA A 32 3.28 8.74 -12.97
CA ALA A 32 4.24 9.61 -12.31
C ALA A 32 4.97 8.90 -11.17
N ALA A 33 4.25 8.13 -10.33
CA ALA A 33 4.86 7.32 -9.27
C ALA A 33 5.85 6.30 -9.86
N GLY A 34 5.44 5.57 -10.90
CA GLY A 34 6.28 4.60 -11.60
C GLY A 34 7.53 5.24 -12.20
N LEU A 35 7.43 6.44 -12.78
CA LEU A 35 8.58 7.19 -13.28
C LEU A 35 9.55 7.58 -12.15
N VAL A 36 9.01 8.07 -11.02
CA VAL A 36 9.80 8.41 -9.83
C VAL A 36 10.53 7.17 -9.30
N ILE A 37 9.83 6.03 -9.20
CA ILE A 37 10.42 4.75 -8.77
C ILE A 37 11.51 4.34 -9.75
N ALA A 38 11.25 4.34 -11.06
CA ALA A 38 12.22 3.92 -12.07
C ALA A 38 13.52 4.73 -12.03
N ILE A 39 13.44 6.04 -11.77
CA ILE A 39 14.60 6.93 -11.71
C ILE A 39 15.34 6.80 -10.36
N LEU A 40 14.61 6.75 -9.25
CA LEU A 40 15.21 6.77 -7.91
C LEU A 40 15.63 5.39 -7.41
N SER A 41 15.02 4.30 -7.85
CA SER A 41 15.36 2.95 -7.40
C SER A 41 16.83 2.58 -7.62
N PRO A 42 17.49 2.88 -8.76
CA PRO A 42 18.92 2.64 -8.92
C PRO A 42 19.79 3.45 -7.94
N ILE A 43 19.39 4.69 -7.66
CA ILE A 43 20.10 5.60 -6.76
C ILE A 43 19.99 5.08 -5.32
N LEU A 44 18.77 4.75 -4.89
CA LEU A 44 18.50 4.21 -3.57
C LEU A 44 19.09 2.81 -3.37
N GLY A 45 19.12 1.97 -4.41
CA GLY A 45 19.80 0.68 -4.40
C GLY A 45 21.30 0.85 -4.16
N SER A 46 21.95 1.76 -4.90
CA SER A 46 23.36 2.09 -4.69
C SER A 46 23.63 2.62 -3.27
N ILE A 47 22.73 3.47 -2.73
CA ILE A 47 22.78 3.92 -1.34
C ILE A 47 22.62 2.74 -0.38
N ALA A 48 21.68 1.83 -0.61
CA ALA A 48 21.44 0.66 0.24
C ALA A 48 22.63 -0.32 0.26
N ASP A 49 23.35 -0.43 -0.85
CA ASP A 49 24.56 -1.23 -0.95
C ASP A 49 25.73 -0.60 -0.19
N GLN A 50 25.90 0.71 -0.28
CA GLN A 50 27.04 1.43 0.32
C GLN A 50 26.82 1.87 1.78
N THR A 51 25.56 2.07 2.20
CA THR A 51 25.24 2.64 3.51
C THR A 51 25.23 1.56 4.61
N GLY A 52 25.47 1.97 5.86
CA GLY A 52 25.44 1.13 7.06
C GLY A 52 24.06 0.57 7.40
N PRO A 53 23.42 0.92 8.52
CA PRO A 53 22.15 0.30 8.94
C PRO A 53 21.02 0.53 7.92
N ARG A 54 20.27 -0.52 7.57
CA ARG A 54 19.16 -0.46 6.59
C ARG A 54 17.81 -0.22 7.26
N LYS A 55 17.65 -0.64 8.52
CA LYS A 55 16.38 -0.47 9.24
C LYS A 55 15.93 1.00 9.35
N PRO A 56 16.79 2.00 9.59
CA PRO A 56 16.35 3.39 9.65
C PRO A 56 15.71 3.87 8.34
N TRP A 57 16.24 3.43 7.20
CA TRP A 57 15.67 3.74 5.88
C TRP A 57 14.30 3.08 5.70
N ILE A 58 14.20 1.80 6.07
CA ILE A 58 12.91 1.09 6.04
C ILE A 58 11.90 1.78 6.97
N ALA A 59 12.30 2.20 8.17
CA ALA A 59 11.43 2.89 9.13
C ALA A 59 10.96 4.25 8.59
N PHE A 60 11.83 4.99 7.92
CA PHE A 60 11.50 6.26 7.29
C PHE A 60 10.43 6.09 6.21
N PHE A 61 10.64 5.18 5.25
CA PHE A 61 9.66 4.93 4.20
C PHE A 61 8.38 4.28 4.73
N ALA A 62 8.49 3.39 5.71
CA ALA A 62 7.34 2.82 6.41
C ALA A 62 6.46 3.90 7.05
N THR A 63 7.09 4.90 7.69
CA THR A 63 6.37 6.03 8.29
C THR A 63 5.65 6.85 7.23
N ILE A 64 6.32 7.19 6.12
CA ILE A 64 5.69 7.91 5.00
C ILE A 64 4.49 7.13 4.46
N LYS A 65 4.63 5.82 4.26
CA LYS A 65 3.55 4.95 3.80
C LYS A 65 2.38 4.94 4.78
N ILE A 66 2.63 4.71 6.07
CA ILE A 66 1.58 4.64 7.10
C ILE A 66 0.84 5.97 7.22
N VAL A 67 1.56 7.09 7.25
CA VAL A 67 0.96 8.43 7.30
C VAL A 67 0.12 8.67 6.06
N SER A 68 0.65 8.38 4.86
CA SER A 68 -0.07 8.59 3.60
C SER A 68 -1.37 7.77 3.55
N LEU A 69 -1.30 6.49 3.93
CA LEU A 69 -2.46 5.60 3.99
C LEU A 69 -3.49 6.02 5.05
N THR A 70 -3.04 6.53 6.19
CA THR A 70 -3.93 7.03 7.25
C THR A 70 -4.63 8.31 6.79
N LEU A 71 -3.93 9.20 6.08
CA LEU A 71 -4.49 10.43 5.55
C LEU A 71 -5.55 10.20 4.45
N LEU A 72 -5.53 9.04 3.78
CA LEU A 72 -6.61 8.65 2.85
C LEU A 72 -7.98 8.53 3.55
N TRP A 73 -8.03 8.41 4.87
CA TRP A 73 -9.29 8.52 5.62
C TRP A 73 -10.00 9.86 5.35
N PHE A 74 -9.26 10.94 5.13
CA PHE A 74 -9.84 12.26 4.87
C PHE A 74 -10.24 12.48 3.40
N ALA A 75 -10.05 11.49 2.54
CA ALA A 75 -10.48 11.52 1.14
C ALA A 75 -12.00 11.33 1.01
N ALA A 76 -12.78 12.27 1.54
CA ALA A 76 -14.24 12.28 1.41
C ALA A 76 -14.66 12.69 -0.02
N PRO A 77 -15.85 12.30 -0.51
CA PRO A 77 -16.40 12.80 -1.77
C PRO A 77 -16.41 14.33 -1.80
N GLY A 78 -15.83 14.95 -2.84
CA GLY A 78 -15.60 16.40 -2.92
C GLY A 78 -14.22 16.88 -2.46
N SER A 79 -13.37 15.99 -1.95
CA SER A 79 -11.97 16.29 -1.64
C SER A 79 -11.15 16.53 -2.91
N ASN A 80 -10.02 17.22 -2.77
CA ASN A 80 -9.12 17.48 -3.89
C ASN A 80 -8.55 16.16 -4.44
N LEU A 81 -9.03 15.74 -5.60
CA LEU A 81 -8.61 14.53 -6.32
C LEU A 81 -7.08 14.44 -6.46
N PHE A 82 -6.41 15.57 -6.72
CA PHE A 82 -4.95 15.62 -6.82
C PHE A 82 -4.27 15.18 -5.52
N LEU A 83 -4.79 15.59 -4.37
CA LEU A 83 -4.23 15.23 -3.06
C LEU A 83 -4.41 13.73 -2.79
N VAL A 84 -5.58 13.17 -3.12
CA VAL A 84 -5.85 11.73 -2.95
C VAL A 84 -4.89 10.89 -3.81
N VAL A 85 -4.76 11.25 -5.09
CA VAL A 85 -3.84 10.60 -6.01
C VAL A 85 -2.39 10.77 -5.54
N LEU A 86 -2.00 11.95 -5.07
CA LEU A 86 -0.66 12.21 -4.55
C LEU A 86 -0.34 11.35 -3.32
N LEU A 87 -1.27 11.25 -2.36
CA LEU A 87 -1.09 10.40 -1.17
C LEU A 87 -0.96 8.92 -1.56
N PHE A 88 -1.77 8.45 -2.50
CA PHE A 88 -1.68 7.08 -3.00
C PHE A 88 -0.35 6.82 -3.71
N SER A 89 0.04 7.71 -4.63
CA SER A 89 1.33 7.66 -5.30
C SER A 89 2.49 7.67 -4.30
N LEU A 90 2.45 8.53 -3.30
CA LEU A 90 3.48 8.63 -2.27
C LEU A 90 3.57 7.35 -1.43
N ALA A 91 2.43 6.76 -1.05
CA ALA A 91 2.40 5.47 -0.34
C ALA A 91 3.02 4.34 -1.18
N SER A 92 2.73 4.31 -2.49
CA SER A 92 3.30 3.34 -3.44
C SER A 92 4.80 3.52 -3.61
N VAL A 93 5.26 4.76 -3.83
CA VAL A 93 6.71 5.05 -3.93
C VAL A 93 7.45 4.66 -2.66
N ALA A 94 6.90 5.00 -1.48
CA ALA A 94 7.49 4.63 -0.21
C ALA A 94 7.51 3.10 0.01
N ALA A 95 6.48 2.37 -0.44
CA ALA A 95 6.47 0.92 -0.40
C ALA A 95 7.59 0.31 -1.25
N GLU A 96 7.76 0.76 -2.49
CA GLU A 96 8.82 0.27 -3.39
C GLU A 96 10.22 0.54 -2.83
N PHE A 97 10.46 1.75 -2.30
CA PHE A 97 11.75 2.06 -1.70
C PHE A 97 12.01 1.25 -0.43
N SER A 98 11.01 1.03 0.40
CA SER A 98 11.12 0.10 1.54
C SER A 98 11.52 -1.31 1.09
N THR A 99 11.00 -1.79 -0.04
CA THR A 99 11.35 -3.10 -0.62
C THR A 99 12.80 -3.13 -1.09
N VAL A 100 13.29 -2.08 -1.76
CA VAL A 100 14.70 -1.98 -2.19
C VAL A 100 15.66 -2.15 -1.00
N PHE A 101 15.40 -1.45 0.11
CA PHE A 101 16.22 -1.60 1.32
C PHE A 101 16.06 -2.98 1.97
N ASN A 102 14.85 -3.54 2.01
CA ASN A 102 14.61 -4.88 2.54
C ASN A 102 15.40 -5.95 1.75
N ASP A 103 15.37 -5.87 0.42
CA ASP A 103 16.06 -6.81 -0.45
C ASP A 103 17.59 -6.71 -0.30
N SER A 104 18.12 -5.52 -0.06
CA SER A 104 19.54 -5.31 0.24
C SER A 104 20.00 -5.98 1.55
N MET A 105 19.08 -6.27 2.49
CA MET A 105 19.40 -6.95 3.76
C MET A 105 19.52 -8.47 3.59
N MET A 106 18.79 -9.05 2.63
CA MET A 106 18.69 -10.51 2.44
C MET A 106 20.04 -11.22 2.28
N PRO A 107 21.01 -10.70 1.49
CA PRO A 107 22.31 -11.36 1.32
C PRO A 107 23.15 -11.46 2.59
N ARG A 108 22.84 -10.68 3.63
CA ARG A 108 23.56 -10.69 4.91
C ARG A 108 22.91 -11.60 5.94
N LEU A 109 21.60 -11.85 5.80
CA LEU A 109 20.80 -12.60 6.77
C LEU A 109 20.68 -14.08 6.41
N VAL A 110 20.75 -14.40 5.12
CA VAL A 110 20.44 -15.73 4.59
C VAL A 110 21.60 -16.24 3.73
N PRO A 111 21.95 -17.54 3.81
CA PRO A 111 22.91 -18.14 2.90
C PRO A 111 22.49 -17.95 1.43
N LYS A 112 23.44 -17.67 0.52
CA LYS A 112 23.17 -17.37 -0.89
C LYS A 112 22.27 -18.40 -1.59
N ALA A 113 22.39 -19.68 -1.23
CA ALA A 113 21.59 -20.77 -1.78
C ALA A 113 20.10 -20.70 -1.40
N GLU A 114 19.76 -20.05 -0.28
CA GLU A 114 18.40 -19.99 0.24
C GLU A 114 17.69 -18.66 -0.03
N ILE A 115 18.41 -17.62 -0.48
CA ILE A 115 17.84 -16.28 -0.72
C ILE A 115 16.61 -16.38 -1.63
N GLY A 116 16.71 -17.10 -2.75
CA GLY A 116 15.60 -17.24 -3.70
C GLY A 116 14.38 -17.94 -3.08
N ARG A 117 14.60 -19.01 -2.30
CA ARG A 117 13.52 -19.75 -1.62
C ARG A 117 12.80 -18.88 -0.59
N ILE A 118 13.57 -18.21 0.27
CA ILE A 118 13.00 -17.37 1.34
C ILE A 118 12.32 -16.13 0.75
N SER A 119 12.90 -15.49 -0.26
CA SER A 119 12.28 -14.35 -0.95
C SER A 119 10.95 -14.76 -1.61
N ASN A 120 10.92 -15.87 -2.35
CA ASN A 120 9.69 -16.37 -2.97
C ASN A 120 8.61 -16.71 -1.94
N MET A 121 8.99 -17.29 -0.79
CA MET A 121 8.06 -17.54 0.31
C MET A 121 7.52 -16.24 0.92
N ALA A 122 8.37 -15.22 1.08
CA ALA A 122 7.95 -13.91 1.58
C ALA A 122 6.95 -13.23 0.63
N TRP A 123 7.23 -13.24 -0.69
CA TRP A 123 6.30 -12.75 -1.70
C TRP A 123 4.99 -13.53 -1.70
N GLY A 124 5.04 -14.86 -1.66
CA GLY A 124 3.84 -15.70 -1.60
C GLY A 124 2.98 -15.43 -0.36
N LEU A 125 3.60 -15.28 0.81
CA LEU A 125 2.90 -14.93 2.05
C LEU A 125 2.31 -13.51 1.98
N GLY A 126 3.01 -12.57 1.36
CA GLY A 126 2.52 -11.22 1.10
C GLY A 126 1.27 -11.20 0.22
N TYR A 127 1.29 -11.94 -0.90
CA TYR A 127 0.12 -12.08 -1.77
C TYR A 127 -1.06 -12.76 -1.07
N LEU A 128 -0.79 -13.80 -0.28
CA LEU A 128 -1.83 -14.47 0.52
C LEU A 128 -2.46 -13.51 1.53
N GLY A 129 -1.65 -12.72 2.24
CA GLY A 129 -2.14 -11.69 3.16
C GLY A 129 -2.98 -10.62 2.46
N GLY A 130 -2.52 -10.12 1.30
CA GLY A 130 -3.26 -9.16 0.47
C GLY A 130 -4.60 -9.72 -0.01
N MET A 131 -4.63 -10.98 -0.41
CA MET A 131 -5.86 -11.66 -0.81
C MET A 131 -6.85 -11.83 0.36
N ILE A 132 -6.37 -12.20 1.54
CA ILE A 132 -7.21 -12.28 2.76
C ILE A 132 -7.80 -10.91 3.09
N ALA A 133 -6.98 -9.85 3.05
CA ALA A 133 -7.44 -8.48 3.29
C ALA A 133 -8.47 -8.03 2.25
N LEU A 134 -8.25 -8.35 0.97
CA LEU A 134 -9.19 -8.03 -0.11
C LEU A 134 -10.54 -8.75 0.08
N ILE A 135 -10.50 -10.05 0.35
CA ILE A 135 -11.71 -10.85 0.63
C ILE A 135 -12.46 -10.26 1.83
N PHE A 136 -11.74 -9.88 2.88
CA PHE A 136 -12.33 -9.24 4.05
C PHE A 136 -13.03 -7.93 3.70
N VAL A 137 -12.38 -7.03 2.95
CA VAL A 137 -12.99 -5.76 2.52
C VAL A 137 -14.23 -6.02 1.68
N VAL A 138 -14.15 -6.89 0.67
CA VAL A 138 -15.25 -7.13 -0.26
C VAL A 138 -16.47 -7.76 0.43
N LEU A 139 -16.25 -8.69 1.36
CA LEU A 139 -17.36 -9.37 2.04
C LEU A 139 -17.96 -8.55 3.18
N PHE A 140 -17.13 -7.80 3.92
CA PHE A 140 -17.54 -7.19 5.19
C PHE A 140 -17.61 -5.66 5.18
N LEU A 141 -16.96 -4.97 4.24
CA LEU A 141 -16.90 -3.51 4.21
C LEU A 141 -17.51 -2.92 2.95
N ALA A 142 -17.29 -3.52 1.78
CA ALA A 142 -17.75 -3.00 0.49
C ALA A 142 -19.29 -3.10 0.40
N GLY A 143 -19.95 -1.99 0.72
CA GLY A 143 -21.40 -1.86 0.66
C GLY A 143 -21.88 -1.52 -0.74
N ASN A 144 -23.00 -2.09 -1.15
CA ASN A 144 -23.70 -1.69 -2.36
C ASN A 144 -24.41 -0.35 -2.13
N LEU A 145 -24.28 0.58 -3.08
CA LEU A 145 -24.84 1.94 -3.00
C LEU A 145 -26.38 1.98 -3.03
N GLU A 146 -27.01 0.97 -3.63
CA GLU A 146 -28.48 0.88 -3.75
C GLU A 146 -29.12 0.23 -2.54
N THR A 147 -28.49 -0.82 -1.99
CA THR A 147 -29.06 -1.61 -0.88
C THR A 147 -28.46 -1.26 0.48
N GLY A 148 -27.33 -0.56 0.53
CA GLY A 148 -26.57 -0.26 1.76
C GLY A 148 -25.87 -1.47 2.38
N LYS A 149 -26.05 -2.67 1.80
CA LYS A 149 -25.58 -3.94 2.34
C LYS A 149 -24.31 -4.41 1.66
N THR A 150 -23.47 -5.14 2.38
CA THR A 150 -22.30 -5.80 1.83
C THR A 150 -22.69 -7.00 0.96
N LEU A 151 -21.69 -7.62 0.31
CA LEU A 151 -21.88 -8.75 -0.60
C LEU A 151 -22.55 -9.97 0.06
N ILE A 152 -22.47 -10.10 1.38
CA ILE A 152 -23.10 -11.19 2.16
C ILE A 152 -24.43 -10.76 2.82
N GLY A 153 -24.95 -9.57 2.52
CA GLY A 153 -26.27 -9.11 2.95
C GLY A 153 -26.32 -8.53 4.39
N ILE A 154 -25.16 -8.31 5.01
CA ILE A 154 -25.04 -7.63 6.30
C ILE A 154 -24.80 -6.13 6.09
N ASP A 155 -25.06 -5.33 7.12
CA ASP A 155 -24.61 -3.93 7.14
C ASP A 155 -23.07 -3.88 7.23
N PRO A 156 -22.41 -2.90 6.58
CA PRO A 156 -20.95 -2.76 6.65
C PRO A 156 -20.46 -2.77 8.08
N LEU A 157 -19.42 -3.59 8.34
CA LEU A 157 -18.79 -3.62 9.65
C LEU A 157 -18.31 -2.20 10.01
N PHE A 158 -18.37 -1.87 11.30
CA PHE A 158 -18.05 -0.54 11.86
C PHE A 158 -19.06 0.58 11.55
N GLY A 159 -20.23 0.26 10.98
CA GLY A 159 -21.30 1.24 10.75
C GLY A 159 -20.97 2.25 9.64
N LEU A 160 -20.10 1.86 8.71
CA LEU A 160 -19.65 2.69 7.60
C LEU A 160 -20.81 2.97 6.64
N ASP A 161 -20.98 4.22 6.20
CA ASP A 161 -21.96 4.62 5.20
C ASP A 161 -21.37 4.47 3.77
N PRO A 162 -21.86 3.51 2.95
CA PRO A 162 -21.39 3.32 1.59
C PRO A 162 -21.65 4.55 0.69
N LYS A 163 -22.66 5.36 1.00
CA LYS A 163 -23.00 6.57 0.22
C LYS A 163 -21.95 7.67 0.40
N LEU A 164 -21.27 7.69 1.53
CA LEU A 164 -20.18 8.62 1.83
C LEU A 164 -18.80 8.07 1.44
N GLY A 165 -18.75 6.87 0.83
CA GLY A 165 -17.50 6.20 0.44
C GLY A 165 -16.63 5.82 1.64
N GLU A 166 -17.23 5.65 2.82
CA GLU A 166 -16.49 5.33 4.05
C GLU A 166 -15.88 3.93 4.01
N ASP A 167 -16.49 3.01 3.26
CA ASP A 167 -15.97 1.69 2.93
C ASP A 167 -14.57 1.81 2.28
N ALA A 168 -14.45 2.64 1.25
CA ALA A 168 -13.19 2.87 0.55
C ALA A 168 -12.19 3.63 1.41
N ARG A 169 -12.63 4.66 2.14
CA ARG A 169 -11.75 5.48 3.00
C ARG A 169 -11.15 4.69 4.16
N PHE A 170 -11.91 3.75 4.73
CA PHE A 170 -11.45 2.88 5.81
C PHE A 170 -10.33 1.94 5.36
N THR A 171 -10.29 1.54 4.08
CA THR A 171 -9.24 0.66 3.56
C THR A 171 -7.83 1.23 3.72
N GLY A 172 -7.68 2.57 3.70
CA GLY A 172 -6.40 3.24 3.92
C GLY A 172 -5.83 2.99 5.31
N PRO A 173 -6.48 3.47 6.40
CA PRO A 173 -6.07 3.19 7.77
C PRO A 173 -5.97 1.69 8.09
N MET A 174 -6.87 0.87 7.56
CA MET A 174 -6.80 -0.59 7.74
C MET A 174 -5.51 -1.16 7.13
N SER A 175 -5.16 -0.76 5.91
CA SER A 175 -3.91 -1.16 5.25
C SER A 175 -2.67 -0.62 5.98
N ALA A 176 -2.77 0.58 6.56
CA ALA A 176 -1.72 1.16 7.40
C ALA A 176 -1.49 0.32 8.66
N GLY A 177 -2.57 -0.06 9.36
CA GLY A 177 -2.53 -0.91 10.55
C GLY A 177 -2.01 -2.31 10.24
N TRP A 178 -2.46 -2.91 9.12
CA TRP A 178 -1.96 -4.19 8.64
C TRP A 178 -0.46 -4.13 8.37
N TYR A 179 0.00 -3.17 7.57
CA TYR A 179 1.43 -3.00 7.28
C TYR A 179 2.26 -2.75 8.54
N PHE A 180 1.78 -1.89 9.46
CA PHE A 180 2.45 -1.63 10.73
C PHE A 180 2.59 -2.91 11.57
N LEU A 181 1.53 -3.71 11.70
CA LEU A 181 1.60 -4.96 12.45
C LEU A 181 2.63 -5.94 11.87
N PHE A 182 2.66 -6.08 10.55
CA PHE A 182 3.52 -7.05 9.87
C PHE A 182 4.97 -6.59 9.68
N ILE A 183 5.25 -5.29 9.77
CA ILE A 183 6.64 -4.79 9.69
C ILE A 183 7.36 -4.83 11.05
N LEU A 184 6.64 -4.81 12.18
CA LEU A 184 7.24 -4.85 13.51
C LEU A 184 8.16 -6.07 13.77
N PRO A 185 7.79 -7.31 13.37
CA PRO A 185 8.68 -8.46 13.53
C PRO A 185 10.05 -8.26 12.89
N MET A 186 10.11 -7.64 11.71
CA MET A 186 11.40 -7.33 11.06
C MET A 186 12.25 -6.39 11.92
N PHE A 187 11.64 -5.35 12.51
CA PHE A 187 12.38 -4.42 13.37
C PHE A 187 12.91 -5.05 14.64
N PHE A 188 12.14 -5.95 15.27
CA PHE A 188 12.53 -6.58 16.54
C PHE A 188 13.45 -7.80 16.38
N PHE A 189 13.23 -8.64 15.36
CA PHE A 189 13.91 -9.94 15.25
C PHE A 189 15.08 -9.96 14.26
N THR A 190 15.14 -9.03 13.30
CA THR A 190 16.21 -9.06 12.29
C THR A 190 17.43 -8.29 12.76
N PRO A 191 18.65 -8.84 12.81
CA PRO A 191 19.84 -8.04 13.11
C PRO A 191 20.14 -7.03 11.99
N ASP A 192 20.51 -5.79 12.34
CA ASP A 192 20.93 -4.77 11.36
C ASP A 192 22.45 -4.71 11.26
N ALA A 193 22.96 -4.14 10.17
CA ALA A 193 24.38 -3.92 9.99
C ALA A 193 24.93 -2.99 11.08
N VAL A 194 26.05 -3.38 11.70
CA VAL A 194 26.79 -2.52 12.64
C VAL A 194 27.19 -1.24 11.89
N LYS A 195 26.96 -0.07 12.49
CA LYS A 195 27.55 1.18 11.99
C LYS A 195 29.08 0.99 11.96
N GLY A 196 29.62 0.83 10.76
CA GLY A 196 31.06 0.88 10.52
C GLY A 196 31.60 2.28 10.79
#